data_AF-A0A3M1ZPD4-F1
#
_entry.id   AF-A0A3M1ZPD4-F1
#
_cell.length_a   1.000
_cell.length_b   1.000
_cell.length_c   1.000
_cell.angle_alpha   90.00
_cell.angle_beta   90.00
_cell.angle_gamma   90.00
#
_symmetry.space_group_name_H-M   'P 1'
#
loop_
_entity.id
_entity.type
_entity.pdbx_description
1 polymer ?
#
loop_
_entity_poly.entity_id
_entity_poly.type
_entity_poly.pdbx_seq_one_letter_code
_entity_poly.pdbx_strand_id
1 'polypeptide(L)' 'FEPAADIDPAYAEGLARAARAGVEVYALGTRVTPEGVAATGLLPVRLVPG' A
#
# COMPACT_ATOMS: atom_id res chain seq x y z
N PHE A 1 4.01 -4.92 0.57
CA PHE A 1 3.23 -3.94 1.35
C PHE A 1 1.81 -4.43 1.44
N GLU A 2 1.19 -4.35 2.62
CA GLU A 2 -0.18 -4.80 2.87
C GLU A 2 -0.84 -3.90 3.92
N PRO A 3 -2.18 -3.73 3.89
CA PRO A 3 -2.88 -2.99 4.94
C PRO A 3 -2.83 -3.76 6.26
N ALA A 4 -2.65 -3.03 7.37
CA ALA A 4 -2.61 -3.60 8.73
C ALA A 4 -4.03 -3.92 9.22
N ALA A 5 -4.59 -5.04 8.77
CA ALA A 5 -5.97 -5.45 9.07
C ALA A 5 -6.20 -5.78 10.56
N ASP A 6 -5.15 -6.12 11.29
CA ASP A 6 -5.16 -6.33 12.74
C ASP A 6 -5.35 -5.03 13.54
N ILE A 7 -4.99 -3.89 12.95
CA ILE A 7 -5.17 -2.56 13.52
C ILE A 7 -6.49 -1.93 13.02
N ASP A 8 -6.73 -1.98 11.71
CA ASP A 8 -7.94 -1.44 11.08
C ASP A 8 -8.46 -2.40 9.99
N PRO A 9 -9.36 -3.33 10.36
CA PRO A 9 -9.95 -4.26 9.42
C PRO A 9 -10.87 -3.57 8.40
N ALA A 10 -11.57 -2.50 8.80
CA ALA A 10 -12.49 -1.79 7.92
C ALA A 10 -11.75 -1.07 6.78
N TYR A 11 -10.58 -0.50 7.06
CA TYR A 11 -9.71 0.08 6.05
C TYR A 11 -9.16 -0.97 5.08
N ALA A 12 -8.70 -2.12 5.59
CA ALA A 12 -8.19 -3.20 4.75
C ALA A 12 -9.25 -3.70 3.74
N GLU A 13 -10.48 -3.91 4.20
CA GLU A 13 -11.59 -4.27 3.33
C GLU A 13 -11.98 -3.17 2.34
N GLY A 14 -12.01 -1.92 2.81
CA GLY A 14 -12.31 -0.75 1.99
C GLY A 14 -11.32 -0.58 0.84
N LEU A 15 -10.02 -0.70 1.13
CA LEU A 15 -8.96 -0.65 0.13
C LEU A 15 -9.08 -1.79 -0.89
N ALA A 16 -9.37 -3.01 -0.43
CA ALA A 16 -9.58 -4.15 -1.31
C ALA A 16 -10.81 -3.96 -2.23
N ARG A 17 -11.92 -3.39 -1.72
CA ARG A 17 -13.09 -3.04 -2.54
C ARG A 17 -12.77 -1.96 -3.57
N ALA A 18 -12.07 -0.90 -3.18
CA ALA A 18 -11.68 0.17 -4.08
C ALA A 18 -10.80 -0.34 -5.22
N ALA A 19 -9.81 -1.18 -4.91
CA ALA A 19 -8.95 -1.80 -5.92
C ALA A 19 -9.75 -2.65 -6.92
N ARG A 20 -10.71 -3.46 -6.44
CA ARG A 20 -11.61 -4.23 -7.31
C ARG A 20 -12.52 -3.36 -8.18
N ALA A 21 -12.84 -2.15 -7.72
CA ALA A 21 -13.62 -1.17 -8.48
C ALA A 21 -12.79 -0.40 -9.53
N GLY A 22 -11.50 -0.72 -9.69
CA GLY A 22 -10.62 -0.12 -10.68
C GLY A 22 -9.73 1.01 -10.16
N VAL A 23 -9.70 1.24 -8.85
CA VAL A 23 -8.73 2.18 -8.25
C VAL A 23 -7.35 1.55 -8.26
N GLU A 24 -6.37 2.22 -8.83
CA GLU A 24 -4.99 1.75 -8.82
C GLU A 24 -4.34 1.94 -7.45
N VAL A 25 -3.58 0.94 -6.99
CA VAL A 25 -2.90 0.96 -5.69
C VAL A 25 -1.42 0.72 -5.89
N TYR A 26 -0.62 1.72 -5.50
CA TYR A 26 0.83 1.67 -5.59
C TYR A 26 1.46 1.81 -4.20
N ALA A 27 2.46 0.97 -3.92
CA ALA A 27 3.38 1.20 -2.81
C ALA A 27 4.72 1.64 -3.39
N LEU A 28 5.18 2.84 -3.02
CA LEU A 28 6.45 3.38 -3.51
C LEU A 28 7.52 3.22 -2.42
N GLY A 29 8.59 2.53 -2.75
CA GLY A 29 9.77 2.46 -1.91
C GLY A 29 10.54 3.78 -1.92
N THR A 30 11.16 4.10 -0.79
CA THR A 30 11.88 5.35 -0.60
C THR A 30 13.24 5.09 0.03
N ARG A 31 14.30 5.67 -0.54
CA ARG A 31 15.62 5.78 0.09
C ARG A 31 15.68 7.12 0.81
N VAL A 32 15.96 7.06 2.10
CA VAL A 32 16.12 8.24 2.96
C VAL A 32 17.57 8.31 3.43
N THR A 33 18.17 9.48 3.28
CA THR A 33 19.53 9.82 3.69
C THR A 33 19.53 11.22 4.32
N PRO A 34 20.53 11.61 5.12
CA PRO A 34 20.64 12.99 5.61
C PRO A 34 20.64 14.03 4.46
N GLU A 35 21.15 13.66 3.29
CA GLU A 35 21.27 14.53 2.11
C GLU A 35 19.96 14.65 1.33
N GLY A 36 18.98 13.77 1.59
CA GLY A 36 17.68 13.84 0.95
C GLY A 36 16.89 12.54 0.88
N VAL A 37 15.78 12.61 0.14
CA VAL A 37 14.77 11.57 0.00
C VAL A 37 14.51 11.31 -1.49
N ALA A 38 14.58 10.04 -1.91
CA ALA A 38 14.36 9.65 -3.29
C ALA A 38 13.51 8.39 -3.41
N ALA A 39 12.62 8.35 -4.41
CA ALA A 39 11.87 7.15 -4.76
C ALA A 39 12.81 6.08 -5.34
N THR A 40 12.66 4.83 -4.90
CA THR A 40 13.49 3.70 -5.37
C THR A 40 12.76 2.79 -6.35
N GLY A 41 11.44 2.84 -6.39
CA GLY A 41 10.61 2.03 -7.28
C GLY A 41 9.37 1.47 -6.59
N LEU A 42 8.52 0.82 -7.38
CA LEU A 42 7.30 0.21 -6.89
C LEU A 42 7.62 -1.05 -6.08
N LEU A 43 6.91 -1.21 -4.97
CA LEU A 43 6.92 -2.40 -4.14
C LEU A 43 5.68 -3.24 -4.44
N PRO A 44 5.75 -4.57 -4.30
CA PRO A 44 4.57 -5.42 -4.40
C PRO A 44 3.51 -5.03 -3.37
N VAL A 45 2.27 -4.85 -3.82
CA VAL A 45 1.09 -4.63 -2.97
C VAL A 45 0.34 -5.95 -2.85
N ARG A 46 0.05 -6.37 -1.60
CA ARG A 46 -0.80 -7.51 -1.29
C ARG A 46 -2.08 -7.00 -0.66
N LEU A 47 -3.21 -7.27 -1.32
CA LEU A 47 -4.54 -7.03 -0.80
C LEU A 47 -5.15 -8.41 -0.56
N VAL A 48 -5.24 -8.82 0.71
CA VAL A 48 -5.92 -10.07 1.07
C VAL A 48 -7.42 -9.80 1.02
N PRO A 49 -8.24 -10.61 0.33
CA PRO A 49 -9.68 -10.53 0.53
C PRO A 49 -10.00 -10.92 1.97
N GLY A 50 -10.78 -10.10 2.66
CA GLY A 50 -11.54 -10.55 3.84
C GLY A 50 -12.66 -11.49 3.41
#